data_AF-A0ABD2FRT2-F1
#
_entry.id   AF-A0ABD2FRT2-F1
#
_cell.length_a   1.000
_cell.length_b   1.000
_cell.length_c   1.000
_cell.angle_alpha   90.00
_cell.angle_beta   90.00
_cell.angle_gamma   90.00
#
_symmetry.space_group_name_H-M   'P 1'
#
loop_
_entity.id
_entity.type
_entity.pdbx_description
1 polymer ?
#
loop_
_entity_poly.entity_id
_entity_poly.type
_entity_poly.pdbx_seq_one_letter_code
_entity_poly.pdbx_strand_id
1 'polypeptide(L)'
;MDMKQHCVKLSVQPSRGLVDEKFTVLVQNLLPGFQLTIHALHQCEDGHSWEAFAHYTADATSIVNVSQDPSLGGTYSGVEPMGLLWSLRPVPGSKTGLRWRKMNVQTPMGVTISVYQGHQTEGFLDQVLLASVVVERWYMAPGVRRVPITEGRLTATLFLPSGPGPFPGLLDLWGGGGKLVEYRAALLASHGIASLALDYLTAKITRETGKMVDNDYFETAYRVLEQHPQILGSRIAMLGLSFGASVTLRMAVYSQVVKLRCAVCISGSHVQPIDGPVEQINALFKK
;
A
#
# COMPACT_ATOMS: atom_id res chain seq x y z
N MET A 1 22.97 46.13 9.62
CA MET A 1 22.04 45.18 10.24
C MET A 1 22.29 43.84 9.59
N ASP A 2 22.96 42.93 10.30
CA ASP A 2 23.21 41.58 9.81
C ASP A 2 21.88 40.85 9.61
N MET A 3 21.51 40.61 8.35
CA MET A 3 20.47 39.65 8.05
C MET A 3 21.02 38.26 8.37
N LYS A 4 20.86 37.81 9.62
CA LYS A 4 21.01 36.40 9.95
C LYS A 4 20.10 35.64 8.99
N GLN A 5 20.71 34.89 8.08
CA GLN A 5 20.01 34.01 7.15
C GLN A 5 19.27 32.98 8.00
N HIS A 6 17.96 33.16 8.18
CA HIS A 6 17.14 32.23 8.94
C HIS A 6 17.00 30.96 8.10
N CYS A 7 17.84 29.97 8.38
CA CYS A 7 17.81 28.70 7.68
C CYS A 7 16.57 27.91 8.16
N VAL A 8 15.57 27.81 7.29
CA VAL A 8 14.35 27.03 7.53
C VAL A 8 14.74 25.59 7.80
N LYS A 9 14.27 25.04 8.92
CA LYS A 9 14.59 23.67 9.33
C LYS A 9 13.36 22.78 9.15
N LEU A 10 13.44 21.82 8.24
CA LEU A 10 12.44 20.78 8.06
C LEU A 10 12.87 19.51 8.80
N SER A 11 11.95 18.91 9.55
CA SER A 11 12.16 17.61 10.20
C SER A 11 10.93 16.73 10.05
N VAL A 12 11.17 15.43 9.81
CA VAL A 12 10.11 14.43 9.70
C VAL A 12 10.47 13.22 10.56
N GLN A 13 9.56 12.81 11.45
CA GLN A 13 9.79 11.72 12.38
C GLN A 13 8.58 10.78 12.51
N PRO A 14 8.77 9.44 12.42
CA PRO A 14 10.03 8.79 12.06
C PRO A 14 10.36 9.00 10.57
N SER A 15 11.64 9.16 10.22
CA SER A 15 12.07 9.32 8.82
C SER A 15 11.98 8.01 8.02
N ARG A 16 12.02 6.87 8.72
CA ARG A 16 11.85 5.52 8.16
C ARG A 16 10.79 4.80 9.00
N GLY A 17 9.78 4.23 8.35
CA GLY A 17 8.71 3.48 9.01
C GLY A 17 7.88 2.71 7.98
N LEU A 18 6.95 1.88 8.41
CA LEU A 18 6.02 1.24 7.49
C LEU A 18 5.10 2.27 6.80
N VAL A 19 4.54 1.91 5.66
CA VAL A 19 3.64 2.78 4.88
C VAL A 19 2.34 3.11 5.60
N ASP A 20 1.93 2.27 6.55
CA ASP A 20 0.76 2.45 7.41
C ASP A 20 1.10 3.09 8.78
N GLU A 21 2.37 3.41 9.02
CA GLU A 21 2.79 4.19 10.19
C GLU A 21 2.70 5.70 9.92
N LYS A 22 2.12 6.42 10.89
CA LYS A 22 2.07 7.88 10.87
C LYS A 22 3.46 8.49 11.08
N PHE A 23 3.68 9.66 10.50
CA PHE A 23 4.84 10.51 10.80
C PHE A 23 4.41 11.95 11.04
N THR A 24 5.24 12.69 11.76
CA THR A 24 5.06 14.12 12.04
C THR A 24 5.99 14.93 11.14
N VAL A 25 5.46 15.96 10.50
CA VAL A 25 6.23 16.95 9.74
C VAL A 25 6.26 18.26 10.52
N LEU A 26 7.47 18.75 10.79
CA LEU A 26 7.70 19.99 11.52
C LEU A 26 8.63 20.90 10.74
N VAL A 27 8.22 22.14 10.52
CA VAL A 27 9.02 23.21 9.93
C VAL A 27 9.29 24.25 11.00
N GLN A 28 10.56 24.61 11.19
CA GLN A 28 11.01 25.51 12.25
C GLN A 28 11.88 26.63 11.67
N ASN A 29 12.20 27.61 12.52
CA ASN A 29 12.98 28.81 12.17
C ASN A 29 12.28 29.69 11.13
N LEU A 30 10.95 29.77 11.21
CA LEU A 30 10.13 30.61 10.35
C LEU A 30 9.94 32.00 10.97
N LEU A 31 9.74 33.04 10.16
CA LEU A 31 9.25 34.32 10.69
C LEU A 31 7.75 34.20 11.01
N PRO A 32 7.23 34.82 12.09
CA PRO A 32 5.79 34.85 12.33
C PRO A 32 5.02 35.41 11.11
N GLY A 33 3.94 34.73 10.71
CA GLY A 33 3.19 35.07 9.50
C GLY A 33 3.84 34.64 8.18
N PHE A 34 4.98 33.95 8.22
CA PHE A 34 5.63 33.42 7.01
C PHE A 34 4.73 32.38 6.33
N GLN A 35 4.34 32.67 5.11
CA GLN A 35 3.58 31.74 4.27
C GLN A 35 4.52 30.73 3.62
N LEU A 36 4.16 29.46 3.67
CA LEU A 36 4.91 28.40 3.03
C LEU A 36 4.01 27.32 2.44
N THR A 37 4.59 26.56 1.53
CA THR A 37 3.99 25.34 0.98
C THR A 37 4.86 24.16 1.38
N ILE A 38 4.25 23.13 1.94
CA ILE A 38 4.88 21.83 2.15
C ILE A 38 4.41 20.93 1.01
N HIS A 39 5.35 20.43 0.21
CA HIS A 39 5.13 19.58 -0.95
C HIS A 39 5.69 18.19 -0.68
N ALA A 40 4.96 17.17 -1.10
CA ALA A 40 5.37 15.77 -1.06
C ALA A 40 5.42 15.25 -2.50
N LEU A 41 6.54 14.63 -2.87
CA LEU A 41 6.75 14.05 -4.20
C LEU A 41 7.21 12.61 -4.07
N HIS A 42 6.58 11.71 -4.82
CA HIS A 42 7.01 10.33 -4.97
C HIS A 42 7.06 9.95 -6.45
N GLN A 43 8.15 9.30 -6.87
CA GLN A 43 8.23 8.65 -8.17
C GLN A 43 8.04 7.15 -8.00
N CYS A 44 6.97 6.62 -8.60
CA CYS A 44 6.67 5.20 -8.60
C CYS A 44 7.67 4.40 -9.45
N GLU A 45 7.71 3.09 -9.20
CA GLU A 45 8.59 2.13 -9.88
C GLU A 45 8.28 1.97 -11.38
N ASP A 46 7.10 2.39 -11.82
CA ASP A 46 6.69 2.46 -13.23
C ASP A 46 7.05 3.80 -13.91
N GLY A 47 7.78 4.67 -13.21
CA GLY A 47 8.27 5.96 -13.72
C GLY A 47 7.29 7.12 -13.57
N HIS A 48 6.06 6.87 -13.10
CA HIS A 48 5.06 7.92 -12.89
C HIS A 48 5.26 8.64 -11.55
N SER A 49 5.17 9.97 -11.58
CA SER A 49 5.30 10.80 -10.38
C SER A 49 3.95 11.21 -9.82
N TRP A 50 3.90 11.29 -8.50
CA TRP A 50 2.74 11.68 -7.72
C TRP A 50 3.13 12.77 -6.74
N GLU A 51 2.28 13.78 -6.61
CA GLU A 51 2.49 14.90 -5.71
C GLU A 51 1.28 15.20 -4.81
N ALA A 52 1.56 15.76 -3.65
CA ALA A 52 0.61 16.39 -2.76
C ALA A 52 1.23 17.68 -2.23
N PHE A 53 0.42 18.66 -1.89
CA PHE A 53 0.93 19.86 -1.23
C PHE A 53 -0.14 20.50 -0.37
N ALA A 54 0.32 21.25 0.63
CA ALA A 54 -0.52 22.01 1.51
C ALA A 54 0.10 23.35 1.90
N HIS A 55 -0.77 24.34 2.07
CA HIS A 55 -0.43 25.71 2.40
C HIS A 55 -0.52 25.93 3.90
N TYR A 56 0.52 26.55 4.47
CA TYR A 56 0.58 26.86 5.88
C TYR A 56 1.05 28.30 6.09
N THR A 57 0.75 28.84 7.26
CA THR A 57 1.28 30.13 7.72
C THR A 57 1.87 29.91 9.10
N ALA A 58 3.14 30.30 9.28
CA ALA A 58 3.83 30.18 10.55
C ALA A 58 3.12 30.99 11.64
N ASP A 59 2.92 30.37 12.79
CA ASP A 59 2.32 31.02 13.94
C ASP A 59 3.34 31.93 14.68
N ALA A 60 2.93 32.50 15.81
CA ALA A 60 3.81 33.33 16.64
C ALA A 60 4.99 32.55 17.27
N THR A 61 4.95 31.21 17.25
CA THR A 61 6.01 30.34 17.77
C THR A 61 7.07 30.00 16.73
N SER A 62 6.97 30.57 15.51
CA SER A 62 7.94 30.38 14.41
C SER A 62 8.03 28.93 13.92
N ILE A 63 6.94 28.18 14.08
CA ILE A 63 6.84 26.76 13.77
C ILE A 63 5.58 26.50 12.92
N VAL A 64 5.65 25.48 12.07
CA VAL A 64 4.48 24.79 11.52
C VAL A 64 4.59 23.30 11.83
N ASN A 65 3.58 22.77 12.51
CA ASN A 65 3.39 21.36 12.80
C ASN A 65 2.17 20.84 12.02
N VAL A 66 2.42 20.06 10.97
CA VAL A 66 1.37 19.52 10.07
C VAL A 66 0.33 18.68 10.81
N SER A 67 0.67 18.13 11.98
CA SER A 67 -0.28 17.32 12.75
C SER A 67 -1.25 18.14 13.60
N GLN A 68 -1.04 19.45 13.73
CA GLN A 68 -1.81 20.34 14.61
C GLN A 68 -2.34 21.57 13.87
N ASP A 69 -1.55 22.09 12.93
CA ASP A 69 -1.89 23.29 12.19
C ASP A 69 -2.75 22.95 10.97
N PRO A 70 -3.80 23.73 10.68
CA PRO A 70 -4.67 23.46 9.54
C PRO A 70 -3.98 23.87 8.24
N SER A 71 -4.01 22.97 7.26
CA SER A 71 -3.74 23.35 5.86
C SER A 71 -4.79 24.35 5.39
N LEU A 72 -4.34 25.46 4.80
CA LEU A 72 -5.17 26.55 4.28
C LEU A 72 -5.62 26.30 2.83
N GLY A 73 -5.04 25.31 2.15
CA GLY A 73 -5.29 25.01 0.75
C GLY A 73 -4.27 24.04 0.17
N GLY A 74 -4.51 23.61 -1.06
CA GLY A 74 -3.66 22.65 -1.78
C GLY A 74 -4.44 21.39 -2.15
N THR A 75 -3.78 20.23 -2.08
CA THR A 75 -4.43 18.93 -2.33
C THR A 75 -5.31 18.46 -1.17
N TYR A 76 -5.23 19.13 -0.01
CA TYR A 76 -6.11 18.96 1.14
C TYR A 76 -6.13 20.24 2.00
N SER A 77 -7.14 20.37 2.87
CA SER A 77 -7.30 21.48 3.82
C SER A 77 -7.70 20.95 5.21
N GLY A 78 -7.48 21.75 6.25
CA GLY A 78 -7.77 21.36 7.64
C GLY A 78 -6.60 20.64 8.32
N VAL A 79 -6.84 20.16 9.55
CA VAL A 79 -5.82 19.47 10.36
C VAL A 79 -5.79 18.00 9.95
N GLU A 80 -4.95 17.69 8.96
CA GLU A 80 -4.84 16.39 8.32
C GLU A 80 -3.40 15.89 8.39
N PRO A 81 -2.97 15.22 9.49
CA PRO A 81 -1.58 14.86 9.72
C PRO A 81 -0.93 14.09 8.56
N MET A 82 -1.72 13.25 7.88
CA MET A 82 -1.28 12.43 6.74
C MET A 82 -1.80 12.89 5.38
N GLY A 83 -2.27 14.15 5.29
CA GLY A 83 -2.74 14.77 4.05
C GLY A 83 -1.72 14.64 2.93
N LEU A 84 -0.43 14.90 3.22
CA LEU A 84 0.67 14.80 2.26
C LEU A 84 0.88 13.39 1.67
N LEU A 85 0.31 12.34 2.27
CA LEU A 85 0.33 10.99 1.70
C LEU A 85 -0.98 10.61 1.03
N TRP A 86 -2.11 10.70 1.74
CA TRP A 86 -3.37 10.18 1.21
C TRP A 86 -3.90 11.03 0.05
N SER A 87 -3.53 12.31 -0.02
CA SER A 87 -3.97 13.22 -1.07
C SER A 87 -3.01 13.26 -2.27
N LEU A 88 -2.05 12.32 -2.36
CA LEU A 88 -1.15 12.21 -3.51
C LEU A 88 -1.98 12.01 -4.78
N ARG A 89 -1.72 12.86 -5.79
CA ARG A 89 -2.33 12.81 -7.12
C ARG A 89 -1.24 12.71 -8.18
N PRO A 90 -1.52 12.21 -9.39
CA PRO A 90 -0.55 12.27 -10.48
C PRO A 90 -0.12 13.72 -10.73
N VAL A 91 1.17 13.94 -11.00
CA VAL A 91 1.69 15.29 -11.31
C VAL A 91 1.00 15.87 -12.56
N PRO A 92 0.85 17.19 -12.68
CA PRO A 92 0.30 17.83 -13.87
C PRO A 92 0.94 17.33 -15.17
N GLY A 93 0.13 17.12 -16.21
CA GLY A 93 0.58 16.54 -17.48
C GLY A 93 0.66 15.01 -17.51
N SER A 94 0.36 14.32 -16.40
CA SER A 94 0.27 12.87 -16.36
C SER A 94 -0.84 12.30 -17.24
N LYS A 95 -0.67 11.05 -17.68
CA LYS A 95 -1.70 10.29 -18.41
C LYS A 95 -2.95 10.08 -17.54
N THR A 96 -4.12 9.97 -18.17
CA THR A 96 -5.36 9.65 -17.45
C THR A 96 -5.38 8.18 -17.03
N GLY A 97 -6.12 7.88 -15.95
CA GLY A 97 -6.32 6.50 -15.48
C GLY A 97 -5.11 5.86 -14.79
N LEU A 98 -4.10 6.65 -14.41
CA LEU A 98 -2.99 6.14 -13.59
C LEU A 98 -3.49 5.64 -12.24
N ARG A 99 -2.88 4.54 -11.79
CA ARG A 99 -3.14 3.95 -10.48
C ARG A 99 -1.81 3.78 -9.78
N TRP A 100 -1.77 4.16 -8.51
CA TRP A 100 -0.64 3.87 -7.63
C TRP A 100 -0.33 2.36 -7.58
N ARG A 101 0.93 1.99 -7.81
CA ARG A 101 1.38 0.60 -7.76
C ARG A 101 2.70 0.48 -7.00
N LYS A 102 2.74 -0.48 -6.08
CA LYS A 102 3.97 -0.99 -5.48
C LYS A 102 4.27 -2.37 -6.08
N MET A 103 5.35 -2.49 -6.84
CA MET A 103 5.75 -3.72 -7.53
C MET A 103 6.82 -4.49 -6.75
N ASN A 104 7.75 -3.80 -6.09
CA ASN A 104 8.78 -4.42 -5.28
C ASN A 104 8.64 -4.06 -3.79
N VAL A 105 8.08 -4.97 -2.99
CA VAL A 105 7.88 -4.75 -1.54
C VAL A 105 9.17 -4.72 -0.72
N GLN A 106 10.31 -5.13 -1.30
CA GLN A 106 11.61 -5.15 -0.64
C GLN A 106 12.34 -3.80 -0.70
N THR A 107 11.80 -2.82 -1.42
CA THR A 107 12.29 -1.44 -1.45
C THR A 107 11.28 -0.50 -0.81
N PRO A 108 11.70 0.63 -0.22
CA PRO A 108 10.77 1.60 0.32
C PRO A 108 10.07 2.39 -0.79
N MET A 109 8.94 2.99 -0.46
CA MET A 109 8.42 4.17 -1.11
C MET A 109 9.18 5.39 -0.54
N GLY A 110 10.07 5.98 -1.35
CA GLY A 110 10.73 7.24 -0.99
C GLY A 110 9.82 8.43 -1.29
N VAL A 111 9.56 9.28 -0.29
CA VAL A 111 8.78 10.51 -0.45
C VAL A 111 9.68 11.68 -0.11
N THR A 112 9.90 12.55 -1.08
CA THR A 112 10.62 13.80 -0.88
C THR A 112 9.65 14.83 -0.32
N ILE A 113 9.88 15.28 0.91
CA ILE A 113 9.13 16.37 1.53
C ILE A 113 9.96 17.64 1.38
N SER A 114 9.37 18.67 0.78
CA SER A 114 10.03 19.92 0.42
C SER A 114 9.24 21.12 0.95
N VAL A 115 9.94 22.19 1.30
CA VAL A 115 9.36 23.45 1.77
C VAL A 115 9.70 24.57 0.79
N TYR A 116 8.67 25.30 0.36
CA TYR A 116 8.78 26.45 -0.54
C TYR A 116 8.18 27.70 0.11
N GLN A 117 8.68 28.87 -0.29
CA GLN A 117 8.14 30.16 0.16
C GLN A 117 6.81 30.47 -0.54
N GLY A 118 5.84 30.97 0.23
CA GLY A 118 4.51 31.36 -0.25
C GLY A 118 3.56 30.17 -0.42
N HIS A 119 2.31 30.47 -0.78
CA HIS A 119 1.27 29.49 -1.09
C HIS A 119 1.31 29.13 -2.58
N GLN A 120 2.27 28.30 -2.95
CA GLN A 120 2.52 27.83 -4.32
C GLN A 120 1.56 26.69 -4.68
N THR A 121 1.04 26.67 -5.90
CA THR A 121 0.10 25.63 -6.37
C THR A 121 0.63 24.79 -7.52
N GLU A 122 1.69 25.25 -8.18
CA GLU A 122 2.29 24.62 -9.35
C GLU A 122 3.75 25.07 -9.53
N GLY A 123 4.45 24.50 -10.50
CA GLY A 123 5.82 24.93 -10.87
C GLY A 123 6.87 24.67 -9.79
N PHE A 124 6.64 23.72 -8.87
CA PHE A 124 7.54 23.45 -7.73
C PHE A 124 9.00 23.16 -8.11
N LEU A 125 9.25 22.66 -9.32
CA LEU A 125 10.60 22.39 -9.83
C LEU A 125 11.38 23.66 -10.18
N ASP A 126 10.68 24.75 -10.49
CA ASP A 126 11.28 26.04 -10.86
C ASP A 126 11.44 26.98 -9.65
N GLN A 127 10.88 26.59 -8.50
CA GLN A 127 10.92 27.39 -7.27
C GLN A 127 12.20 27.15 -6.46
N VAL A 128 12.63 28.18 -5.73
CA VAL A 128 13.74 28.06 -4.79
C VAL A 128 13.31 27.24 -3.58
N LEU A 129 13.99 26.11 -3.39
CA LEU A 129 13.77 25.20 -2.27
C LEU A 129 14.36 25.79 -0.97
N LEU A 130 13.55 25.85 0.09
CA LEU A 130 14.01 26.32 1.41
C LEU A 130 14.63 25.19 2.24
N ALA A 131 14.01 24.01 2.21
CA ALA A 131 14.49 22.81 2.87
C ALA A 131 13.86 21.56 2.24
N SER A 132 14.54 20.42 2.28
CA SER A 132 13.99 19.14 1.82
C SER A 132 14.57 17.97 2.61
N VAL A 133 13.76 16.91 2.75
CA VAL A 133 14.15 15.64 3.35
C VAL A 133 13.44 14.49 2.62
N VAL A 134 14.12 13.36 2.46
CA VAL A 134 13.50 12.13 1.96
C VAL A 134 13.08 11.27 3.14
N VAL A 135 11.84 10.80 3.12
CA VAL A 135 11.32 9.80 4.08
C VAL A 135 11.04 8.49 3.38
N GLU A 136 11.33 7.39 4.06
CA GLU A 136 11.12 6.04 3.54
C GLU A 136 9.88 5.43 4.18
N ARG A 137 8.93 4.98 3.35
CA ARG A 137 7.74 4.23 3.75
C ARG A 137 7.85 2.79 3.25
N TRP A 138 8.07 1.85 4.17
CA TRP A 138 8.34 0.45 3.86
C TRP A 138 7.05 -0.37 3.80
N TYR A 139 7.00 -1.35 2.89
CA TYR A 139 5.90 -2.33 2.83
C TYR A 139 6.22 -3.65 3.53
N MET A 140 7.47 -3.82 3.97
CA MET A 140 7.97 -5.02 4.61
C MET A 140 8.84 -4.61 5.79
N ALA A 141 8.43 -4.97 7.01
CA ALA A 141 9.17 -4.69 8.23
C ALA A 141 10.49 -5.46 8.29
N PRO A 142 11.49 -4.97 9.04
CA PRO A 142 12.71 -5.72 9.33
C PRO A 142 12.42 -7.12 9.86
N GLY A 143 13.08 -8.13 9.28
CA GLY A 143 12.97 -9.53 9.69
C GLY A 143 11.77 -10.29 9.08
N VAL A 144 10.84 -9.63 8.41
CA VAL A 144 9.84 -10.32 7.59
C VAL A 144 10.55 -11.02 6.44
N ARG A 145 10.22 -12.29 6.21
CA ARG A 145 10.80 -13.09 5.12
C ARG A 145 9.83 -13.21 3.97
N ARG A 146 10.31 -12.88 2.76
CA ARG A 146 9.61 -13.09 1.49
C ARG A 146 10.07 -14.41 0.89
N VAL A 147 9.15 -15.36 0.72
CA VAL A 147 9.40 -16.71 0.20
C VAL A 147 8.56 -16.93 -1.07
N PRO A 148 9.13 -16.71 -2.27
CA PRO A 148 8.45 -17.01 -3.52
C PRO A 148 8.12 -18.50 -3.62
N ILE A 149 6.91 -18.83 -4.09
CA ILE A 149 6.47 -20.19 -4.35
C ILE A 149 6.23 -20.31 -5.86
N THR A 150 7.20 -20.91 -6.53
CA THR A 150 7.19 -21.19 -7.97
C THR A 150 7.23 -22.67 -8.29
N GLU A 151 7.40 -23.52 -7.27
CA GLU A 151 7.35 -24.97 -7.39
C GLU A 151 5.87 -25.44 -7.40
N GLY A 152 5.59 -26.48 -8.19
CA GLY A 152 4.22 -26.94 -8.43
C GLY A 152 3.43 -26.04 -9.39
N ARG A 153 2.09 -26.09 -9.30
CA ARG A 153 1.18 -25.32 -10.16
C ARG A 153 0.97 -23.86 -9.71
N LEU A 154 1.41 -23.49 -8.51
CA LEU A 154 1.11 -22.19 -7.90
C LEU A 154 2.01 -21.05 -8.41
N THR A 155 1.47 -19.85 -8.41
CA THR A 155 2.22 -18.60 -8.59
C THR A 155 1.89 -17.72 -7.39
N ALA A 156 2.73 -17.79 -6.36
CA ALA A 156 2.44 -17.17 -5.07
C ALA A 156 3.71 -16.66 -4.38
N THR A 157 3.55 -15.86 -3.34
CA THR A 157 4.64 -15.50 -2.44
C THR A 157 4.14 -15.50 -1.00
N LEU A 158 4.81 -16.28 -0.16
CA LEU A 158 4.55 -16.37 1.27
C LEU A 158 5.39 -15.33 2.01
N PHE A 159 4.75 -14.50 2.81
CA PHE A 159 5.40 -13.59 3.74
C PHE A 159 5.29 -14.14 5.16
N LEU A 160 6.43 -14.32 5.82
CA LEU A 160 6.51 -14.83 7.18
C LEU A 160 6.95 -13.71 8.13
N PRO A 161 6.22 -13.45 9.22
CA PRO A 161 6.64 -12.51 10.25
C PRO A 161 8.02 -12.87 10.83
N SER A 162 8.64 -11.88 11.46
CA SER A 162 9.84 -12.13 12.28
C SER A 162 9.48 -12.91 13.54
N GLY A 163 10.46 -13.64 14.09
CA GLY A 163 10.29 -14.44 15.31
C GLY A 163 10.04 -15.94 15.06
N PRO A 164 9.82 -16.71 16.14
CA PRO A 164 9.81 -18.17 16.07
C PRO A 164 8.53 -18.76 15.46
N GLY A 165 7.41 -18.02 15.52
CA GLY A 165 6.09 -18.55 15.17
C GLY A 165 5.62 -19.62 16.17
N PRO A 166 4.65 -20.48 15.79
CA PRO A 166 3.87 -20.40 14.55
C PRO A 166 2.93 -19.20 14.54
N PHE A 167 2.60 -18.70 13.34
CA PHE A 167 1.80 -17.49 13.13
C PHE A 167 0.38 -17.84 12.64
N PRO A 168 -0.64 -17.00 12.92
CA PRO A 168 -1.90 -17.11 12.18
C PRO A 168 -1.64 -16.94 10.68
N GLY A 169 -2.31 -17.76 9.86
CA GLY A 169 -2.15 -17.77 8.40
C GLY A 169 -3.24 -16.96 7.69
N LEU A 170 -2.90 -16.39 6.53
CA LEU A 170 -3.83 -15.68 5.67
C LEU A 170 -3.58 -16.00 4.20
N LEU A 171 -4.61 -16.45 3.49
CA LEU A 171 -4.58 -16.49 2.03
C LEU A 171 -5.08 -15.16 1.46
N ASP A 172 -4.21 -14.44 0.75
CA ASP A 172 -4.44 -13.09 0.25
C ASP A 172 -4.80 -13.07 -1.25
N LEU A 173 -6.03 -12.69 -1.57
CA LEU A 173 -6.60 -12.67 -2.93
C LEU A 173 -6.92 -11.25 -3.40
N TRP A 174 -6.24 -10.81 -4.46
CA TRP A 174 -6.51 -9.55 -5.15
C TRP A 174 -7.66 -9.67 -6.17
N GLY A 175 -8.07 -8.54 -6.76
CA GLY A 175 -9.19 -8.47 -7.70
C GLY A 175 -8.82 -8.79 -9.16
N GLY A 176 -9.70 -8.36 -10.08
CA GLY A 176 -9.64 -8.67 -11.53
C GLY A 176 -8.44 -8.12 -12.33
N GLY A 177 -7.51 -7.41 -11.70
CA GLY A 177 -6.33 -6.85 -12.37
C GLY A 177 -5.27 -7.88 -12.73
N GLY A 178 -5.35 -9.08 -12.14
CA GLY A 178 -4.34 -10.13 -12.25
C GLY A 178 -2.99 -9.72 -11.67
N LYS A 179 -1.96 -10.50 -12.01
CA LYS A 179 -0.59 -10.45 -11.49
C LYS A 179 -0.51 -10.78 -10.01
N LEU A 180 0.70 -11.12 -9.58
CA LEU A 180 1.00 -11.28 -8.16
C LEU A 180 1.16 -9.90 -7.52
N VAL A 181 0.25 -9.55 -6.61
CA VAL A 181 0.28 -8.29 -5.87
C VAL A 181 0.59 -8.56 -4.41
N GLU A 182 1.74 -8.06 -3.94
CA GLU A 182 2.34 -8.53 -2.68
C GLU A 182 2.19 -7.56 -1.52
N TYR A 183 1.93 -6.27 -1.78
CA TYR A 183 2.10 -5.22 -0.79
C TYR A 183 1.16 -5.33 0.42
N ARG A 184 -0.03 -5.93 0.26
CA ARG A 184 -0.93 -6.20 1.40
C ARG A 184 -0.46 -7.37 2.24
N ALA A 185 -0.05 -8.48 1.62
CA ALA A 185 0.50 -9.63 2.33
C ALA A 185 1.80 -9.29 3.09
N ALA A 186 2.69 -8.51 2.48
CA ALA A 186 3.92 -8.04 3.13
C ALA A 186 3.63 -7.18 4.37
N LEU A 187 2.65 -6.27 4.28
CA LEU A 187 2.25 -5.42 5.41
C LEU A 187 1.60 -6.24 6.53
N LEU A 188 0.74 -7.20 6.21
CA LEU A 188 0.11 -8.06 7.20
C LEU A 188 1.13 -8.97 7.92
N ALA A 189 2.16 -9.45 7.21
CA ALA A 189 3.27 -10.17 7.83
C ALA A 189 4.12 -9.26 8.73
N SER A 190 4.22 -7.97 8.40
CA SER A 190 4.87 -6.97 9.26
C SER A 190 4.13 -6.76 10.59
N HIS A 191 2.83 -7.09 10.62
CA HIS A 191 1.97 -7.07 11.80
C HIS A 191 1.67 -8.46 12.39
N GLY A 192 2.50 -9.47 12.09
CA GLY A 192 2.44 -10.77 12.76
C GLY A 192 1.53 -11.82 12.12
N ILE A 193 1.04 -11.61 10.89
CA ILE A 193 0.19 -12.56 10.17
C ILE A 193 0.93 -13.14 8.96
N ALA A 194 1.22 -14.45 8.98
CA ALA A 194 1.81 -15.12 7.84
C ALA A 194 0.84 -15.10 6.65
N SER A 195 1.24 -14.45 5.55
CA SER A 195 0.33 -14.10 4.47
C SER A 195 0.83 -14.63 3.12
N LEU A 196 0.02 -15.42 2.44
CA LEU A 196 0.31 -15.95 1.10
C LEU A 196 -0.43 -15.12 0.05
N ALA A 197 0.29 -14.25 -0.66
CA ALA A 197 -0.23 -13.58 -1.83
C ALA A 197 -0.33 -14.57 -2.99
N LEU A 198 -1.49 -14.65 -3.64
CA LEU A 198 -1.75 -15.61 -4.73
C LEU A 198 -2.14 -14.89 -6.01
N ASP A 199 -1.45 -15.22 -7.12
CA ASP A 199 -1.93 -14.92 -8.48
C ASP A 199 -2.72 -16.12 -8.98
N TYR A 200 -3.97 -15.88 -9.38
CA TYR A 200 -4.89 -16.91 -9.86
C TYR A 200 -5.58 -16.52 -11.18
N LEU A 201 -5.26 -15.34 -11.72
CA LEU A 201 -5.78 -14.84 -13.00
C LEU A 201 -4.71 -14.86 -14.09
N THR A 202 -3.45 -14.65 -13.72
CA THR A 202 -2.29 -14.68 -14.63
C THR A 202 -1.20 -15.62 -14.15
N ALA A 203 -1.58 -16.57 -13.28
CA ALA A 203 -0.72 -17.66 -12.85
C ALA A 203 -0.04 -18.34 -14.05
N LYS A 204 1.13 -18.94 -13.83
CA LYS A 204 1.90 -19.65 -14.87
C LYS A 204 1.01 -20.61 -15.68
N ILE A 205 0.22 -21.44 -15.01
CA ILE A 205 -0.70 -22.39 -15.65
C ILE A 205 -1.73 -21.71 -16.55
N THR A 206 -2.28 -20.56 -16.16
CA THR A 206 -3.24 -19.82 -16.98
C THR A 206 -2.58 -19.18 -18.19
N ARG A 207 -1.35 -18.68 -18.05
CA ARG A 207 -0.58 -18.15 -19.20
C ARG A 207 -0.20 -19.24 -20.20
N GLU A 208 0.12 -20.44 -19.72
CA GLU A 208 0.53 -21.57 -20.57
C GLU A 208 -0.66 -22.27 -21.24
N THR A 209 -1.80 -22.40 -20.54
CA THR A 209 -2.95 -23.17 -21.03
C THR A 209 -4.09 -22.31 -21.57
N GLY A 210 -4.11 -21.01 -21.28
CA GLY A 210 -5.23 -20.11 -21.57
C GLY A 210 -6.48 -20.35 -20.72
N LYS A 211 -6.47 -21.34 -19.80
CA LYS A 211 -7.59 -21.67 -18.92
C LYS A 211 -7.42 -21.03 -17.55
N MET A 212 -8.51 -20.59 -16.93
CA MET A 212 -8.42 -20.04 -15.58
C MET A 212 -8.26 -21.18 -14.58
N VAL A 213 -7.80 -20.83 -13.38
CA VAL A 213 -7.61 -21.84 -12.33
C VAL A 213 -8.95 -22.30 -11.76
N ASP A 214 -8.97 -23.53 -11.26
CA ASP A 214 -10.11 -24.18 -10.63
C ASP A 214 -10.05 -24.11 -9.10
N ASN A 215 -11.05 -24.69 -8.41
CA ASN A 215 -11.09 -24.74 -6.95
C ASN A 215 -9.84 -25.45 -6.36
N ASP A 216 -9.35 -26.51 -7.00
CA ASP A 216 -8.17 -27.25 -6.54
C ASP A 216 -6.91 -26.37 -6.45
N TYR A 217 -6.80 -25.34 -7.29
CA TYR A 217 -5.73 -24.36 -7.20
C TYR A 217 -5.73 -23.61 -5.86
N PHE A 218 -6.90 -23.13 -5.43
CA PHE A 218 -7.06 -22.43 -4.15
C PHE A 218 -6.94 -23.38 -2.96
N GLU A 219 -7.43 -24.61 -3.08
CA GLU A 219 -7.26 -25.65 -2.07
C GLU A 219 -5.79 -26.03 -1.90
N THR A 220 -5.03 -26.10 -2.99
CA THR A 220 -3.58 -26.33 -2.97
C THR A 220 -2.87 -25.18 -2.25
N ALA A 221 -3.21 -23.92 -2.55
CA ALA A 221 -2.65 -22.76 -1.86
C ALA A 221 -3.00 -22.74 -0.36
N TYR A 222 -4.21 -23.15 0.02
CA TYR A 222 -4.61 -23.31 1.41
C TYR A 222 -3.78 -24.40 2.12
N ARG A 223 -3.58 -25.57 1.50
CA ARG A 223 -2.76 -26.65 2.05
C ARG A 223 -1.31 -26.23 2.27
N VAL A 224 -0.76 -25.39 1.39
CA VAL A 224 0.58 -24.79 1.58
C VAL A 224 0.66 -24.04 2.91
N LEU A 225 -0.35 -23.23 3.24
CA LEU A 225 -0.41 -22.55 4.54
C LEU A 225 -0.60 -23.55 5.69
N GLU A 226 -1.54 -24.48 5.55
CA GLU A 226 -1.91 -25.44 6.60
C GLU A 226 -0.76 -26.38 7.00
N GLN A 227 0.06 -26.79 6.04
CA GLN A 227 1.16 -27.74 6.25
C GLN A 227 2.48 -27.03 6.60
N HIS A 228 2.54 -25.70 6.50
CA HIS A 228 3.79 -24.98 6.77
C HIS A 228 4.11 -24.99 8.27
N PRO A 229 5.33 -25.38 8.70
CA PRO A 229 5.67 -25.58 10.11
C PRO A 229 5.60 -24.31 10.96
N GLN A 230 5.69 -23.14 10.33
CA GLN A 230 5.58 -21.83 11.00
C GLN A 230 4.18 -21.22 10.96
N ILE A 231 3.17 -21.97 10.51
CA ILE A 231 1.78 -21.49 10.47
C ILE A 231 0.95 -22.33 11.43
N LEU A 232 0.10 -21.66 12.21
CA LEU A 232 -0.95 -22.28 13.00
C LEU A 232 -2.06 -22.74 12.06
N GLY A 233 -1.99 -23.99 11.58
CA GLY A 233 -2.95 -24.55 10.61
C GLY A 233 -4.42 -24.44 11.04
N SER A 234 -4.71 -24.45 12.35
CA SER A 234 -6.06 -24.25 12.89
C SER A 234 -6.55 -22.78 12.86
N ARG A 235 -5.69 -21.83 12.50
CA ARG A 235 -5.97 -20.38 12.48
C ARG A 235 -5.59 -19.78 11.13
N ILE A 236 -6.20 -20.28 10.07
CA ILE A 236 -6.08 -19.72 8.72
C ILE A 236 -7.32 -18.90 8.37
N ALA A 237 -7.11 -17.68 7.89
CA ALA A 237 -8.14 -16.83 7.30
C ALA A 237 -7.93 -16.68 5.79
N MET A 238 -8.93 -16.14 5.11
CA MET A 238 -8.82 -15.72 3.71
C MET A 238 -9.29 -14.28 3.58
N LEU A 239 -8.53 -13.46 2.85
CA LEU A 239 -8.88 -12.07 2.57
C LEU A 239 -8.98 -11.86 1.07
N GLY A 240 -10.15 -11.44 0.62
CA GLY A 240 -10.44 -11.18 -0.78
C GLY A 240 -10.83 -9.73 -1.03
N LEU A 241 -10.34 -9.17 -2.13
CA LEU A 241 -10.76 -7.85 -2.65
C LEU A 241 -11.41 -8.01 -4.03
N SER A 242 -12.55 -7.35 -4.24
CA SER A 242 -13.26 -7.33 -5.52
C SER A 242 -13.52 -8.77 -6.00
N PHE A 243 -13.01 -9.17 -7.16
CA PHE A 243 -13.10 -10.55 -7.65
C PHE A 243 -12.57 -11.59 -6.64
N GLY A 244 -11.50 -11.27 -5.90
CA GLY A 244 -10.95 -12.15 -4.87
C GLY A 244 -11.91 -12.39 -3.69
N ALA A 245 -12.79 -11.43 -3.38
CA ALA A 245 -13.83 -11.61 -2.36
C ALA A 245 -14.90 -12.60 -2.83
N SER A 246 -15.24 -12.60 -4.13
CA SER A 246 -16.12 -13.61 -4.70
C SER A 246 -15.52 -15.01 -4.59
N VAL A 247 -14.25 -15.17 -4.97
CA VAL A 247 -13.53 -16.44 -4.78
C VAL A 247 -13.50 -16.85 -3.30
N THR A 248 -13.23 -15.90 -2.40
CA THR A 248 -13.20 -16.15 -0.95
C THR A 248 -14.52 -16.73 -0.44
N LEU A 249 -15.65 -16.12 -0.80
CA LEU A 249 -16.98 -16.61 -0.42
C LEU A 249 -17.25 -18.01 -0.97
N ARG A 250 -16.88 -18.27 -2.23
CA ARG A 250 -17.02 -19.60 -2.86
C ARG A 250 -16.25 -20.67 -2.11
N MET A 251 -14.97 -20.41 -1.82
CA MET A 251 -14.12 -21.37 -1.13
C MET A 251 -14.60 -21.61 0.30
N ALA A 252 -15.07 -20.56 0.99
CA ALA A 252 -15.60 -20.69 2.35
C ALA A 252 -16.86 -21.56 2.43
N VAL A 253 -17.72 -21.55 1.40
CA VAL A 253 -19.01 -22.26 1.41
C VAL A 253 -18.91 -23.65 0.78
N TYR A 254 -18.22 -23.78 -0.36
CA TYR A 254 -18.33 -24.98 -1.20
C TYR A 254 -17.12 -25.91 -1.14
N SER A 255 -15.96 -25.44 -0.67
CA SER A 255 -14.79 -26.31 -0.56
C SER A 255 -14.90 -27.22 0.66
N GLN A 256 -14.66 -28.52 0.45
CA GLN A 256 -14.55 -29.47 1.55
C GLN A 256 -13.17 -29.45 2.22
N VAL A 257 -12.18 -28.84 1.57
CA VAL A 257 -10.78 -28.78 2.02
C VAL A 257 -10.50 -27.51 2.81
N VAL A 258 -10.98 -26.36 2.34
CA VAL A 258 -10.68 -25.07 2.95
C VAL A 258 -11.48 -24.90 4.26
N LYS A 259 -10.79 -24.86 5.41
CA LYS A 259 -11.39 -24.67 6.75
C LYS A 259 -10.97 -23.33 7.34
N LEU A 260 -11.63 -22.25 6.89
CA LEU A 260 -11.30 -20.90 7.35
C LEU A 260 -11.81 -20.63 8.76
N ARG A 261 -10.96 -20.01 9.58
CA ARG A 261 -11.37 -19.40 10.85
C ARG A 261 -12.10 -18.07 10.65
N CYS A 262 -11.77 -17.35 9.58
CA CYS A 262 -12.37 -16.05 9.23
C CYS A 262 -12.24 -15.80 7.73
N ALA A 263 -13.22 -15.10 7.15
CA ALA A 263 -13.19 -14.58 5.79
C ALA A 263 -13.39 -13.06 5.82
N VAL A 264 -12.50 -12.32 5.16
CA VAL A 264 -12.58 -10.86 5.01
C VAL A 264 -12.84 -10.53 3.54
N CYS A 265 -14.01 -9.98 3.24
CA CYS A 265 -14.47 -9.74 1.87
C CYS A 265 -14.65 -8.24 1.63
N ILE A 266 -13.76 -7.62 0.84
CA ILE A 266 -13.75 -6.18 0.56
C ILE A 266 -14.35 -5.95 -0.83
N SER A 267 -15.49 -5.25 -0.90
CA SER A 267 -16.15 -4.83 -2.15
C SER A 267 -16.36 -5.97 -3.17
N GLY A 268 -16.77 -7.15 -2.68
CA GLY A 268 -17.01 -8.35 -3.49
C GLY A 268 -18.45 -8.54 -3.94
N SER A 269 -18.68 -9.59 -4.73
CA SER A 269 -20.03 -10.07 -5.08
C SER A 269 -20.27 -11.48 -4.54
N HIS A 270 -21.44 -11.67 -3.92
CA HIS A 270 -21.94 -12.98 -3.48
C HIS A 270 -22.77 -13.67 -4.58
N VAL A 271 -23.10 -12.98 -5.67
CA VAL A 271 -23.87 -13.55 -6.79
C VAL A 271 -22.93 -14.39 -7.64
N GLN A 272 -23.08 -15.71 -7.59
CA GLN A 272 -22.22 -16.66 -8.29
C GLN A 272 -23.00 -17.90 -8.72
N PRO A 273 -22.70 -18.48 -9.89
CA PRO A 273 -23.23 -19.79 -10.27
C PRO A 273 -22.68 -20.86 -9.32
N ILE A 274 -23.58 -21.65 -8.73
CA ILE A 274 -23.25 -22.68 -7.73
C ILE A 274 -22.34 -23.75 -8.34
N ASP A 275 -22.69 -24.26 -9.54
CA ASP A 275 -21.97 -25.32 -10.23
C ASP A 275 -21.07 -24.83 -11.38
N GLY A 276 -20.99 -23.50 -11.58
CA GLY A 276 -20.22 -22.90 -12.66
C GLY A 276 -18.73 -22.85 -12.33
N PRO A 277 -17.81 -22.97 -13.31
CA PRO A 277 -16.38 -22.78 -13.08
C PRO A 277 -16.07 -21.32 -12.70
N VAL A 278 -14.88 -21.08 -12.14
CA VAL A 278 -14.48 -19.74 -11.65
C VAL A 278 -14.57 -18.71 -12.77
N GLU A 279 -14.38 -19.11 -14.02
CA GLU A 279 -14.49 -18.29 -15.24
C GLU A 279 -15.84 -17.59 -15.35
N GLN A 280 -16.93 -18.26 -14.96
CA GLN A 280 -18.26 -17.67 -15.02
C GLN A 280 -18.43 -16.55 -13.99
N ILE A 281 -17.76 -16.64 -12.83
CA ILE A 281 -17.73 -15.56 -11.85
C ILE A 281 -16.98 -14.37 -12.45
N ASN A 282 -15.85 -14.61 -13.12
CA ASN A 282 -15.06 -13.54 -13.74
C ASN A 282 -15.86 -12.80 -14.82
N ALA A 283 -16.72 -13.50 -15.57
CA ALA A 283 -17.59 -12.91 -16.58
C ALA A 283 -18.57 -11.86 -16.00
N LEU A 284 -18.96 -11.98 -14.72
CA LEU A 284 -19.82 -10.99 -14.04
C LEU A 284 -19.13 -9.64 -13.84
N PHE A 285 -17.80 -9.61 -13.80
CA PHE A 285 -17.00 -8.38 -13.61
C PHE A 285 -16.52 -7.75 -14.92
N LYS A 286 -16.83 -8.36 -16.08
CA LYS A 286 -16.45 -7.87 -17.41
C LYS A 286 -17.58 -7.14 -18.14
N LYS A 287 -18.72 -6.89 -17.47
CA LYS A 287 -19.79 -6.01 -17.96
C LYS A 287 -19.44 -4.56 -17.65
#